data_AF-A0A4V6I8Q8-F1
#
_entry.id   AF-A0A4V6I8Q8-F1
#
_cell.length_a   1.000
_cell.length_b   1.000
_cell.length_c   1.000
_cell.angle_alpha   90.00
_cell.angle_beta   90.00
_cell.angle_gamma   90.00
#
_symmetry.space_group_name_H-M   'P 1'
#
loop_
_entity.id
_entity.type
_entity.pdbx_description
1 polymer ?
#
loop_
_entity_poly.entity_id
_entity_poly.type
_entity_poly.pdbx_seq_one_letter_code
_entity_poly.pdbx_strand_id
1 'polypeptide(L)'
;MRLNPSARCMRSENSPSIPTTDITPPLQFTCLEQPLAKIILHTGTPLTDDEDGKSEARFFNDFDFFDDDILVISEPSVRFDDRYFELGMLEHRARGRVLVYNERTRDLREYVGKLYTPNGVQAIGRGCVLIAEMGLHRILK
;
A
#
# COMPACT_ATOMS: atom_id res chain seq x y z
N MET A 1 -21.25 -8.04 21.10
CA MET A 1 -20.96 -9.47 21.35
C MET A 1 -19.58 -9.75 20.75
N ARG A 2 -18.61 -10.15 21.59
CA ARG A 2 -17.20 -10.31 21.19
C ARG A 2 -17.06 -11.50 20.22
N LEU A 3 -16.43 -11.29 19.07
CA LEU A 3 -16.03 -12.38 18.18
C LEU A 3 -14.70 -12.96 18.68
N ASN A 4 -14.71 -14.28 18.87
CA ASN A 4 -13.59 -15.09 19.33
C ASN A 4 -13.04 -15.85 18.11
N PRO A 5 -11.81 -15.61 17.62
CA PRO A 5 -11.26 -16.40 16.54
C PRO A 5 -10.39 -17.51 17.13
N SER A 6 -11.03 -18.59 17.59
CA SER A 6 -10.32 -19.85 17.78
C SER A 6 -10.06 -20.47 16.41
N ALA A 7 -8.85 -20.23 15.88
CA ALA A 7 -8.34 -20.92 14.71
C ALA A 7 -8.27 -22.42 14.99
N ARG A 8 -9.14 -23.19 14.31
CA ARG A 8 -9.17 -24.64 14.39
C ARG A 8 -8.21 -25.19 13.34
N CYS A 9 -7.00 -25.55 13.74
CA CYS A 9 -6.13 -26.42 12.94
C CYS A 9 -6.84 -27.77 12.77
N MET A 10 -7.20 -28.13 11.53
CA MET A 10 -7.69 -29.48 11.23
C MET A 10 -6.51 -30.42 11.00
N ARG A 11 -6.54 -31.59 11.65
CA ARG A 11 -5.66 -32.73 11.37
C ARG A 11 -6.33 -33.62 10.30
N SER A 12 -5.58 -34.07 9.31
CA SER A 12 -5.90 -35.30 8.57
C SER A 12 -5.16 -36.48 9.21
N GLU A 13 -5.86 -37.57 9.51
CA GLU A 13 -5.29 -38.77 10.15
C GLU A 13 -4.72 -39.77 9.13
N ASN A 14 -3.56 -40.37 9.48
CA ASN A 14 -3.02 -41.72 9.19
C ASN A 14 -2.70 -42.10 7.72
N SER A 15 -1.57 -42.73 7.31
CA SER A 15 -0.30 -43.31 7.84
C SER A 15 0.46 -43.91 6.60
N PRO A 16 1.66 -44.57 6.58
CA PRO A 16 2.68 -44.87 7.61
C PRO A 16 4.14 -44.41 7.27
N SER A 17 5.05 -44.72 8.19
CA SER A 17 6.44 -44.28 8.43
C SER A 17 7.53 -44.60 7.38
N ILE A 18 8.49 -43.66 7.21
CA ILE A 18 9.77 -43.78 6.48
C ILE A 18 10.93 -43.29 7.39
N PRO A 19 12.13 -43.90 7.36
CA PRO A 19 13.07 -43.89 8.48
C PRO A 19 13.95 -42.64 8.61
N THR A 20 14.45 -42.48 9.83
CA THR A 20 15.22 -41.38 10.40
C THR A 20 16.53 -41.07 9.67
N THR A 21 16.63 -39.87 9.11
CA THR A 21 17.90 -39.16 8.90
C THR A 21 17.72 -37.67 9.17
N ASP A 22 18.49 -37.19 10.17
CA ASP A 22 18.96 -35.82 10.40
C ASP A 22 18.00 -34.69 10.04
N ILE A 23 17.08 -34.37 10.97
CA ILE A 23 16.17 -33.23 10.85
C ILE A 23 16.75 -32.10 11.70
N THR A 24 17.37 -31.12 11.04
CA THR A 24 17.58 -29.77 11.58
C THR A 24 16.29 -29.37 12.30
N PRO A 25 16.32 -28.93 13.58
CA PRO A 25 15.09 -28.61 14.29
C PRO A 25 14.27 -27.64 13.44
N PRO A 26 12.95 -27.87 13.27
CA PRO A 26 12.11 -26.98 12.50
C PRO A 26 12.29 -25.58 13.07
N LEU A 27 12.50 -24.59 12.20
CA LEU A 27 12.52 -23.18 12.56
C LEU A 27 11.36 -22.95 13.52
N GLN A 28 11.67 -22.81 14.81
CA GLN A 28 10.69 -22.42 15.79
C GLN A 28 10.37 -20.98 15.45
N PHE A 29 9.29 -20.79 14.70
CA PHE A 29 8.62 -19.50 14.63
C PHE A 29 8.10 -19.24 16.04
N THR A 30 8.96 -18.66 16.89
CA THR A 30 8.47 -17.93 18.03
C THR A 30 7.50 -16.91 17.45
N CYS A 31 6.25 -16.95 17.90
CA CYS A 31 5.38 -15.80 17.77
C CYS A 31 6.09 -14.67 18.54
N LEU A 32 7.01 -13.98 17.88
CA LEU A 32 7.36 -12.61 18.21
C LEU A 32 6.01 -11.92 18.39
N GLU A 33 5.79 -11.33 19.56
CA GLU A 33 4.61 -10.50 19.81
C GLU A 33 4.35 -9.68 18.56
N GLN A 34 3.21 -9.90 17.89
CA GLN A 34 3.00 -9.25 16.60
C GLN A 34 3.08 -7.76 16.86
N PRO A 35 4.03 -7.04 16.24
CA PRO A 35 4.18 -5.63 16.48
C PRO A 35 2.85 -4.98 16.17
N LEU A 36 2.35 -4.17 17.11
CA LEU A 36 1.08 -3.47 16.93
C LEU A 36 1.19 -2.61 15.66
N ALA A 37 0.33 -2.87 14.69
CA ALA A 37 0.30 -2.07 13.47
C ALA A 37 0.07 -0.59 13.84
N LYS A 38 0.89 0.29 13.29
CA LYS A 38 0.82 1.74 13.53
C LYS A 38 0.35 2.44 12.26
N ILE A 39 -0.64 3.31 12.38
CA ILE A 39 -1.05 4.20 11.29
C ILE A 39 0.01 5.29 11.14
N ILE A 40 0.58 5.41 9.94
CA ILE A 40 1.53 6.47 9.57
C ILE A 40 0.94 7.52 8.63
N LEU A 41 -0.07 7.14 7.85
CA LEU A 41 -0.83 7.98 6.92
C LEU A 41 -2.31 7.60 6.99
N HIS A 42 -3.19 8.58 6.83
CA HIS A 42 -4.65 8.38 6.81
C HIS A 42 -5.34 9.40 5.90
N THR A 43 -6.58 9.14 5.51
CA THR A 43 -7.42 10.14 4.82
C THR A 43 -7.46 11.43 5.64
N GLY A 44 -7.15 12.56 5.01
CA GLY A 44 -7.01 13.87 5.66
C GLY A 44 -5.59 14.23 6.08
N THR A 45 -4.58 13.37 5.83
CA THR A 45 -3.18 13.77 6.05
C THR A 45 -2.83 14.93 5.12
N PRO A 46 -2.38 16.09 5.64
CA PRO A 46 -2.04 17.24 4.82
C PRO A 46 -0.77 16.99 4.01
N LEU A 47 -0.72 17.56 2.80
CA LEU A 47 0.52 17.66 2.05
C LEU A 47 1.40 18.77 2.64
N THR A 48 2.69 18.49 2.80
CA THR A 48 3.68 19.37 3.42
C THR A 48 4.10 20.52 2.52
N ASP A 49 3.99 20.36 1.20
CA ASP A 49 4.35 21.35 0.19
C ASP A 49 3.20 22.29 -0.21
N ASP A 50 2.02 22.13 0.38
CA ASP A 50 0.90 23.06 0.18
C ASP A 50 0.94 24.22 1.18
N GLU A 51 1.44 25.37 0.73
CA GLU A 51 1.49 26.63 1.49
C GLU A 51 0.11 27.09 1.99
N ASP A 52 -0.98 26.73 1.28
CA ASP A 52 -2.35 27.05 1.70
C ASP A 52 -2.93 26.03 2.70
N GLY A 53 -2.26 24.89 2.90
CA GLY A 53 -2.64 23.82 3.83
C GLY A 53 -4.00 23.18 3.56
N LYS A 54 -4.50 23.24 2.32
CA LYS A 54 -5.85 22.77 1.95
C LYS A 54 -5.83 21.41 1.25
N SER A 55 -4.68 21.02 0.72
CA SER A 55 -4.49 19.77 0.00
C SER A 55 -4.20 18.67 1.00
N GLU A 56 -5.12 17.73 1.10
CA GLU A 56 -5.00 16.55 1.92
C GLU A 56 -5.05 15.31 1.03
N ALA A 57 -4.35 14.26 1.46
CA ALA A 57 -4.50 12.95 0.86
C ALA A 57 -5.86 12.36 1.24
N ARG A 58 -6.51 11.70 0.28
CA ARG A 58 -7.81 11.07 0.41
C ARG A 58 -7.71 9.56 0.39
N PHE A 59 -6.99 8.99 -0.58
CA PHE A 59 -7.04 7.57 -0.86
C PHE A 59 -5.68 7.04 -1.30
N PHE A 60 -5.02 6.28 -0.40
CA PHE A 60 -3.77 5.59 -0.69
C PHE A 60 -4.10 4.19 -1.21
N ASN A 61 -3.88 3.94 -2.50
CA ASN A 61 -4.33 2.70 -3.15
C ASN A 61 -3.22 1.65 -3.27
N ASP A 62 -2.03 2.08 -3.64
CA ASP A 62 -0.83 1.23 -3.80
C ASP A 62 0.41 2.02 -3.39
N PHE A 63 1.48 1.33 -2.97
CA PHE A 63 2.74 1.96 -2.60
C PHE A 63 3.94 1.05 -2.85
N ASP A 64 5.13 1.66 -2.99
CA ASP A 64 6.40 0.94 -3.04
C ASP A 64 7.52 1.78 -2.40
N PHE A 65 8.60 1.12 -1.97
CA PHE A 65 9.79 1.79 -1.47
C PHE A 65 10.68 2.24 -2.64
N PHE A 66 10.83 3.54 -2.79
CA PHE A 66 11.75 4.13 -3.75
C PHE A 66 13.20 4.13 -3.24
N ASP A 67 13.34 4.32 -1.93
CA ASP A 67 14.57 4.25 -1.15
C ASP A 67 14.21 3.86 0.30
N ASP A 68 15.19 3.63 1.18
CA ASP A 68 14.98 3.08 2.54
C ASP A 68 13.88 3.81 3.35
N ASP A 69 13.84 5.15 3.29
CA ASP A 69 12.89 5.99 4.03
C ASP A 69 11.83 6.66 3.13
N ILE A 70 11.82 6.34 1.83
CA ILE A 70 11.00 7.05 0.83
C ILE A 70 9.97 6.11 0.22
N LEU A 71 8.71 6.32 0.59
CA LEU A 71 7.57 5.68 -0.05
C LEU A 71 7.10 6.50 -1.25
N VAL A 72 6.78 5.81 -2.33
CA VAL A 72 5.98 6.35 -3.43
C VAL A 72 4.60 5.73 -3.34
N ILE A 73 3.55 6.54 -3.41
CA ILE A 73 2.19 6.12 -3.12
C ILE A 73 1.27 6.60 -4.25
N SER A 74 0.44 5.71 -4.79
CA SER A 74 -0.60 6.10 -5.74
C SER A 74 -1.85 6.61 -5.01
N GLU A 75 -2.35 7.75 -5.47
CA GLU A 75 -3.64 8.29 -5.07
C GLU A 75 -4.56 8.38 -6.31
N PRO A 76 -5.52 7.44 -6.46
CA PRO A 76 -6.38 7.40 -7.63
C PRO A 76 -7.22 8.66 -7.83
N SER A 77 -7.60 9.33 -6.75
CA SER A 77 -8.43 10.53 -6.80
C SER A 77 -8.28 11.38 -5.55
N VAL A 78 -8.14 12.69 -5.72
CA VAL A 78 -8.26 13.68 -4.62
C VAL A 78 -9.70 13.91 -4.15
N ARG A 79 -10.70 13.23 -4.76
CA ARG A 79 -12.12 13.45 -4.46
C ARG A 79 -12.83 12.20 -3.95
N PHE A 80 -12.55 11.05 -4.56
CA PHE A 80 -13.23 9.80 -4.29
C PHE A 80 -12.31 8.84 -3.55
N ASP A 81 -12.82 8.23 -2.49
CA ASP A 81 -12.19 7.07 -1.86
C ASP A 81 -12.69 5.76 -2.51
N ASP A 82 -12.19 4.63 -2.04
CA ASP A 82 -12.53 3.29 -2.53
C ASP A 82 -14.05 3.03 -2.62
N ARG A 83 -14.87 3.64 -1.75
CA ARG A 83 -16.33 3.43 -1.78
C ARG A 83 -17.02 4.09 -2.97
N TYR A 84 -16.32 4.97 -3.68
CA TYR A 84 -16.86 5.78 -4.77
C TYR A 84 -15.94 5.74 -6.01
N PHE A 85 -15.08 4.73 -6.12
CA PHE A 85 -14.10 4.65 -7.21
C PHE A 85 -14.80 4.57 -8.59
N GLU A 86 -15.98 3.95 -8.69
CA GLU A 86 -16.74 3.87 -9.94
C GLU A 86 -17.18 5.25 -10.43
N LEU A 87 -17.56 6.14 -9.50
CA LEU A 87 -17.90 7.53 -9.83
C LEU A 87 -16.67 8.29 -10.35
N GLY A 88 -15.49 8.02 -9.79
CA GLY A 88 -14.23 8.55 -10.28
C GLY A 88 -13.95 8.13 -11.73
N MET A 89 -14.19 6.85 -12.03
CA MET A 89 -14.03 6.30 -13.38
C MET A 89 -15.05 6.86 -14.38
N LEU A 90 -16.31 7.02 -13.96
CA LEU A 90 -17.37 7.62 -14.79
C LEU A 90 -17.15 9.12 -15.03
N GLU A 91 -16.65 9.86 -14.03
CA GLU A 91 -16.33 11.28 -14.21
C GLU A 91 -15.16 11.49 -15.19
N HIS A 92 -14.27 10.50 -15.31
CA HIS A 92 -13.16 10.44 -16.26
C HIS A 92 -12.35 11.74 -16.31
N ARG A 93 -11.85 12.18 -15.14
CA ARG A 93 -11.01 13.38 -15.01
C ARG A 93 -9.67 13.04 -14.40
N ALA A 94 -8.65 13.76 -14.87
CA ALA A 94 -7.27 13.74 -14.38
C ALA A 94 -7.15 14.32 -12.96
N ARG A 95 -7.63 13.60 -11.94
CA ARG A 95 -7.63 14.01 -10.52
C ARG A 95 -6.84 13.09 -9.60
N GLY A 96 -6.21 12.07 -10.15
CA GLY A 96 -5.26 11.25 -9.42
C GLY A 96 -3.87 11.87 -9.41
N ARG A 97 -3.04 11.38 -8.51
CA ARG A 97 -1.65 11.78 -8.34
C ARG A 97 -0.82 10.64 -7.76
N VAL A 98 0.49 10.80 -7.82
CA VAL A 98 1.44 10.02 -7.05
C VAL A 98 2.03 10.94 -5.99
N LEU A 99 2.11 10.43 -4.78
CA LEU A 99 2.68 11.09 -3.62
C LEU A 99 4.03 10.48 -3.26
N VAL A 100 4.88 11.27 -2.64
CA VAL A 100 6.12 10.79 -2.00
C VAL A 100 6.02 11.10 -0.51
N TYR A 101 6.29 10.09 0.31
CA TYR A 101 6.34 10.20 1.75
C TYR A 101 7.73 9.86 2.27
N ASN A 102 8.32 10.75 3.07
CA ASN A 102 9.56 10.50 3.78
C ASN A 102 9.27 10.10 5.23
N GLU A 103 9.58 8.87 5.62
CA GLU A 103 9.26 8.36 6.97
C GLU A 103 10.01 9.11 8.08
N ARG A 104 11.25 9.55 7.79
CA ARG A 104 12.13 10.22 8.74
C ARG A 104 11.69 11.65 9.03
N THR A 105 11.37 12.43 7.99
CA THR A 105 10.92 13.82 8.14
C THR A 105 9.41 13.95 8.34
N ARG A 106 8.66 12.90 7.97
CA ARG A 106 7.19 12.88 7.87
C ARG A 106 6.62 13.84 6.84
N ASP A 107 7.42 14.17 5.83
CA ASP A 107 6.97 15.01 4.72
C ASP A 107 6.18 14.16 3.74
N LEU A 108 4.95 14.59 3.43
CA LEU A 108 4.11 14.02 2.37
C LEU A 108 3.96 15.07 1.28
N ARG A 109 4.38 14.78 0.05
CA ARG A 109 4.39 15.75 -1.06
C ARG A 109 3.80 15.16 -2.33
N GLU A 110 3.29 16.02 -3.20
CA GLU A 110 2.91 15.59 -4.54
C GLU A 110 4.17 15.36 -5.39
N TYR A 111 4.27 14.19 -6.03
CA TYR A 111 5.35 13.88 -6.97
C TYR A 111 4.93 14.14 -8.41
N VAL A 112 3.75 13.66 -8.79
CA VAL A 112 3.15 13.94 -10.10
C VAL A 112 1.62 13.95 -9.97
N GLY A 113 0.99 14.98 -10.52
CA GLY A 113 -0.47 15.13 -10.53
C GLY A 113 -1.10 14.95 -11.90
N LYS A 114 -2.42 15.19 -11.96
CA LYS A 114 -3.23 15.16 -13.19
C LYS A 114 -3.20 13.80 -13.90
N LEU A 115 -3.33 12.73 -13.12
CA LEU A 115 -3.42 11.36 -13.61
C LEU A 115 -4.87 10.87 -13.63
N TYR A 116 -5.19 9.99 -14.56
CA TYR A 116 -6.48 9.32 -14.68
C TYR A 116 -6.46 8.02 -13.89
N THR A 117 -6.78 8.11 -12.60
CA THR A 117 -6.89 6.95 -11.71
C THR A 117 -5.60 6.10 -11.69
N PRO A 118 -4.46 6.65 -11.22
CA PRO A 118 -3.24 5.88 -10.99
C PRO A 118 -3.53 4.80 -9.94
N ASN A 119 -3.55 3.55 -10.39
CA ASN A 119 -4.01 2.40 -9.62
C ASN A 119 -2.84 1.58 -9.06
N GLY A 120 -1.64 1.73 -9.61
CA GLY A 120 -0.46 1.02 -9.13
C GLY A 120 0.81 1.82 -9.31
N VAL A 121 1.78 1.60 -8.43
CA VAL A 121 3.13 2.16 -8.52
C VAL A 121 4.18 1.09 -8.27
N GLN A 122 5.32 1.20 -8.94
CA GLN A 122 6.45 0.32 -8.69
C GLN A 122 7.77 1.07 -8.88
N ALA A 123 8.62 1.09 -7.87
CA ALA A 123 9.98 1.60 -7.98
C ALA A 123 10.85 0.59 -8.75
N ILE A 124 11.58 1.05 -9.76
CA ILE A 124 12.39 0.19 -10.64
C ILE A 124 13.89 0.50 -10.60
N GLY A 125 14.33 1.20 -9.54
CA GLY A 125 15.71 1.67 -9.35
C GLY A 125 16.08 2.86 -10.24
N ARG A 126 17.29 3.40 -10.04
CA ARG A 126 17.81 4.61 -10.75
C ARG A 126 16.92 5.85 -10.63
N GLY A 127 16.13 5.92 -9.57
CA GLY A 127 15.22 7.01 -9.34
C GLY A 127 14.00 7.05 -10.28
N CYS A 128 13.56 5.91 -10.82
CA CYS A 128 12.38 5.80 -11.67
C CYS A 128 11.24 5.02 -10.99
N VAL A 129 10.01 5.39 -11.34
CA VAL A 129 8.77 4.74 -10.88
C VAL A 129 7.91 4.41 -12.09
N LEU A 130 7.38 3.19 -12.15
CA LEU A 130 6.31 2.84 -13.08
C LEU A 130 4.96 3.17 -12.45
N ILE A 131 4.05 3.74 -13.23
CA ILE A 131 2.71 4.11 -12.77
C ILE A 131 1.68 3.46 -13.67
N ALA A 132 0.83 2.60 -13.12
CA ALA A 132 -0.29 2.01 -13.82
C ALA A 132 -1.49 2.97 -13.79
N GLU A 133 -1.74 3.67 -14.90
CA GLU A 133 -2.83 4.63 -15.02
C GLU A 133 -4.07 3.94 -15.59
N MET A 134 -4.96 3.49 -14.71
CA MET A 134 -6.11 2.66 -15.07
C MET A 134 -7.09 3.41 -15.99
N GLY A 135 -7.35 4.69 -15.72
CA GLY A 135 -8.33 5.46 -16.49
C GLY A 135 -7.94 5.67 -17.96
N LEU A 136 -6.66 5.56 -18.32
CA LEU A 136 -6.18 5.64 -19.71
C LEU A 136 -5.58 4.33 -20.22
N HIS A 137 -5.61 3.25 -19.43
CA HIS A 137 -5.06 1.94 -19.79
C HIS A 137 -3.60 1.99 -20.27
N ARG A 138 -2.73 2.73 -19.56
CA ARG A 138 -1.31 2.85 -19.91
C ARG A 138 -0.40 2.75 -18.70
N ILE A 139 0.85 2.41 -18.96
CA ILE A 139 1.94 2.46 -17.98
C ILE A 139 2.80 3.69 -18.28
N LEU A 140 2.98 4.54 -17.27
CA LEU A 140 3.92 5.65 -17.31
C LEU A 140 5.23 5.25 -16.63
N LYS A 141 6.31 5.94 -16.97
CA LYS A 141 7.64 5.79 -16.38
C LYS A 141 8.20 7.17 -16.07
#